data_AF-A0A5B2YY91-F1
#
_entry.id   AF-A0A5B2YY91-F1
#
_cell.length_a   1.000
_cell.length_b   1.000
_cell.length_c   1.000
_cell.angle_alpha   90.00
_cell.angle_beta   90.00
_cell.angle_gamma   90.00
#
_symmetry.space_group_name_H-M   'P 1'
#
loop_
_entity.id
_entity.type
_entity.pdbx_description
1 polymer ?
#
loop_
_entity_poly.entity_id
_entity_poly.type
_entity_poly.pdbx_seq_one_letter_code
_entity_poly.pdbx_strand_id
1 'polypeptide(L)'
;MGTSVFQNSFAHQRALYSINGKNYLMEVEMTNEPVAVDDKTNIELSVGSPNMTIPMDPEANGIVPITGLENSLKMDIQAGNKTLTSDLEPAFGKLGVYESQTFYPTIPTSYSFRVYGEINGTQFNDTFGCNPIMGEDAPPDNSTIKISNEVERKALTGGLDCPADRVGFPEPYISQFDLAKSLNEKRQ
;
A
#
# COMPACT_ATOMS: atom_id res chain seq x y z
N MET A 1 13.52 -33.17 3.30
CA MET A 1 12.59 -32.62 2.31
C MET A 1 12.44 -31.15 2.66
N GLY A 2 13.20 -30.29 1.97
CA GLY A 2 13.16 -28.85 2.23
C GLY A 2 11.87 -28.30 1.66
N THR A 3 11.03 -27.72 2.50
CA THR A 3 9.99 -26.80 2.04
C THR A 3 10.71 -25.64 1.37
N SER A 4 10.58 -25.53 0.05
CA SER A 4 10.92 -24.31 -0.67
C SER A 4 10.01 -23.23 -0.11
N VAL A 5 10.55 -22.43 0.80
CA VAL A 5 9.96 -21.16 1.20
C VAL A 5 10.21 -20.27 -0.02
N PHE A 6 9.17 -20.05 -0.82
CA PHE A 6 9.18 -18.94 -1.77
C PHE A 6 9.26 -17.66 -0.95
N GLN A 7 10.48 -17.24 -0.63
CA GLN A 7 10.75 -15.91 -0.11
C GLN A 7 10.66 -14.97 -1.31
N ASN A 8 9.44 -14.57 -1.63
CA ASN A 8 9.25 -13.48 -2.55
C ASN A 8 9.22 -12.22 -1.68
N SER A 9 10.36 -11.54 -1.62
CA SER A 9 10.41 -10.13 -1.23
C SER A 9 9.50 -9.40 -2.21
N PHE A 10 8.32 -8.99 -1.73
CA PHE A 10 7.44 -8.12 -2.49
C PHE A 10 7.48 -6.80 -1.75
N ALA A 11 7.91 -5.76 -2.46
CA ALA A 11 7.76 -4.37 -2.05
C ALA A 11 6.28 -3.96 -1.90
N HIS A 12 5.38 -4.88 -2.27
CA HIS A 12 3.94 -4.72 -2.29
C HIS A 12 3.29 -5.68 -1.30
N GLN A 13 2.24 -5.21 -0.63
CA GLN A 13 1.45 -6.04 0.26
C GLN A 13 0.19 -6.53 -0.47
N ARG A 14 -0.02 -7.86 -0.45
CA ARG A 14 -1.18 -8.50 -1.06
C ARG A 14 -2.08 -9.13 -0.04
N ALA A 15 -3.38 -8.93 -0.19
CA ALA A 15 -4.40 -9.52 0.66
C ALA A 15 -5.53 -10.13 -0.16
N LEU A 16 -5.94 -11.33 0.23
CA LEU A 16 -7.14 -11.97 -0.28
C LEU A 16 -8.30 -11.65 0.66
N TYR A 17 -9.34 -11.02 0.16
CA TYR A 17 -10.56 -10.72 0.90
C TYR A 17 -11.74 -11.55 0.41
N SER A 18 -12.62 -11.88 1.33
CA SER A 18 -14.01 -12.25 1.05
C SER A 18 -14.89 -11.07 1.44
N ILE A 19 -15.58 -10.47 0.46
CA ILE A 19 -16.47 -9.32 0.64
C ILE A 19 -17.84 -9.74 0.11
N ASN A 20 -18.81 -9.87 1.02
CA ASN A 20 -20.17 -10.32 0.72
C ASN A 20 -20.20 -11.61 -0.13
N GLY A 21 -19.39 -12.60 0.30
CA GLY A 21 -19.29 -13.91 -0.33
C GLY A 21 -18.52 -13.96 -1.66
N LYS A 22 -18.01 -12.82 -2.17
CA LYS A 22 -17.14 -12.77 -3.36
C LYS A 22 -15.68 -12.58 -2.93
N ASN A 23 -14.75 -13.16 -3.68
CA ASN A 23 -13.33 -13.03 -3.39
C ASN A 23 -12.67 -11.92 -4.20
N TYR A 24 -11.75 -11.20 -3.57
CA TYR A 24 -10.98 -10.11 -4.16
C TYR A 24 -9.52 -10.28 -3.77
N LEU A 25 -8.62 -10.22 -4.75
CA LEU A 25 -7.21 -10.00 -4.51
C LEU A 25 -6.96 -8.50 -4.58
N MET A 26 -6.40 -7.96 -3.50
CA MET A 26 -5.94 -6.58 -3.44
C MET A 26 -4.44 -6.55 -3.25
N GLU A 27 -3.79 -5.62 -3.92
CA GLU A 27 -2.38 -5.33 -3.79
C GLU A 27 -2.20 -3.84 -3.58
N VAL A 28 -1.38 -3.48 -2.59
CA VAL A 28 -1.02 -2.11 -2.27
C VAL A 28 0.50 -1.99 -2.41
N GLU A 29 0.96 -0.93 -3.06
CA GLU A 29 2.38 -0.62 -3.27
C GLU A 29 2.61 0.89 -3.17
N MET A 30 3.82 1.31 -2.77
CA MET A 30 4.26 2.69 -3.03
C MET A 30 4.92 2.73 -4.41
N THR A 31 4.64 3.76 -5.21
CA THR A 31 5.28 3.86 -6.52
C THR A 31 6.72 4.38 -6.39
N ASN A 32 7.57 3.99 -7.35
CA ASN A 32 8.99 4.35 -7.43
C ASN A 32 9.82 3.82 -6.25
N GLU A 33 9.57 2.59 -5.83
CA GLU A 33 10.33 1.93 -4.76
C GLU A 33 11.79 1.60 -5.17
N PRO A 34 12.76 1.66 -4.22
CA PRO A 34 12.59 2.10 -2.83
C PRO A 34 12.39 3.62 -2.75
N VAL A 35 11.46 4.05 -1.89
CA VAL A 35 11.15 5.47 -1.70
C VAL A 35 12.09 6.07 -0.66
N ALA A 36 12.76 7.19 -0.97
CA ALA A 36 13.46 7.97 0.03
C ALA A 36 12.68 9.24 0.39
N VAL A 37 13.09 9.91 1.47
CA VAL A 37 12.60 11.24 1.80
C VAL A 37 12.78 12.20 0.62
N ASP A 38 11.77 13.06 0.43
CA ASP A 38 11.59 14.02 -0.66
C ASP A 38 11.44 13.41 -2.07
N ASP A 39 11.36 12.09 -2.21
CA ASP A 39 10.97 11.49 -3.48
C ASP A 39 9.49 11.69 -3.80
N LYS A 40 9.21 11.86 -5.09
CA LYS A 40 7.85 11.88 -5.61
C LYS A 40 7.31 10.45 -5.59
N THR A 41 6.21 10.22 -4.88
CA THR A 41 5.54 8.91 -4.84
C THR A 41 4.01 9.07 -4.74
N ASN A 42 3.29 7.98 -4.90
CA ASN A 42 1.89 7.80 -4.55
C ASN A 42 1.67 6.33 -4.17
N ILE A 43 0.45 5.98 -3.76
CA ILE A 43 0.07 4.61 -3.48
C ILE A 43 -0.72 4.07 -4.67
N GLU A 44 -0.33 2.90 -5.18
CA GLU A 44 -1.10 2.16 -6.17
C GLU A 44 -1.86 1.03 -5.47
N LEU A 45 -3.17 0.94 -5.75
CA LEU A 45 -4.08 -0.10 -5.28
C LEU A 45 -4.57 -0.88 -6.50
N SER A 46 -4.19 -2.14 -6.59
CA SER A 46 -4.73 -3.07 -7.59
C SER A 46 -5.83 -3.92 -6.98
N VAL A 47 -6.96 -4.08 -7.68
CA VAL A 47 -8.11 -4.88 -7.24
C VAL A 47 -8.61 -5.78 -8.37
N GLY A 48 -8.65 -7.09 -8.11
CA GLY A 48 -9.11 -8.08 -9.07
C GLY A 48 -9.90 -9.22 -8.42
N SER A 49 -10.73 -9.90 -9.21
CA SER A 49 -11.24 -11.22 -8.84
C SER A 49 -10.11 -12.25 -9.00
N PRO A 50 -9.74 -13.00 -7.95
CA PRO A 50 -8.61 -13.92 -7.98
C PRO A 50 -8.91 -15.21 -8.75
N ASN A 51 -7.86 -15.85 -9.25
CA ASN A 51 -7.93 -17.26 -9.61
C ASN A 51 -7.93 -18.12 -8.34
N MET A 52 -9.04 -18.80 -8.04
CA MET A 52 -9.19 -19.57 -6.79
C MET A 52 -8.30 -20.82 -6.67
N THR A 53 -7.63 -21.26 -7.73
CA THR A 53 -6.61 -22.33 -7.66
C THR A 53 -5.30 -21.82 -7.04
N ILE A 54 -4.95 -20.56 -7.28
CA ILE A 54 -3.74 -19.88 -6.79
C ILE A 54 -4.08 -18.42 -6.40
N PRO A 55 -4.90 -18.22 -5.35
CA PRO A 55 -5.62 -16.96 -5.14
C PRO A 55 -4.77 -15.77 -4.70
N MET A 56 -3.50 -16.00 -4.34
CA MET A 56 -2.55 -14.96 -3.93
C MET A 56 -1.57 -14.57 -5.05
N ASP A 57 -1.62 -15.23 -6.21
CA ASP A 57 -0.76 -14.93 -7.35
C ASP A 57 -1.46 -13.90 -8.25
N PRO A 58 -0.96 -12.64 -8.33
CA PRO A 58 -1.58 -11.59 -9.15
C PRO A 58 -1.36 -11.78 -10.66
N GLU A 59 -0.47 -12.69 -11.07
CA GLU A 59 -0.21 -13.02 -12.46
C GLU A 59 -0.98 -14.27 -12.90
N ALA A 60 -1.76 -14.87 -12.00
CA ALA A 60 -2.55 -16.05 -12.29
C ALA A 60 -3.52 -15.79 -13.47
N ASN A 61 -3.53 -16.72 -14.42
CA ASN A 61 -4.48 -16.69 -15.53
C ASN A 61 -5.93 -16.61 -15.02
N GLY A 62 -6.73 -15.74 -15.63
CA GLY A 62 -8.15 -15.60 -15.31
C GLY A 62 -8.46 -14.61 -14.19
N ILE A 63 -7.49 -13.83 -13.72
CA ILE A 63 -7.78 -12.65 -12.91
C ILE A 63 -8.62 -11.66 -13.71
N VAL A 64 -9.70 -11.17 -13.10
CA VAL A 64 -10.60 -10.18 -13.71
C VAL A 64 -10.47 -8.86 -12.95
N PRO A 65 -9.94 -7.79 -13.56
CA PRO A 65 -9.83 -6.49 -12.91
C PRO A 65 -11.19 -5.94 -12.47
N ILE A 66 -11.26 -5.36 -11.27
CA ILE A 66 -12.45 -4.70 -10.75
C ILE A 66 -12.31 -3.19 -11.02
N THR A 67 -13.16 -2.68 -11.91
CA THR A 67 -13.17 -1.26 -12.34
C THR A 67 -14.29 -0.47 -11.63
N GLY A 68 -14.22 0.87 -11.65
CA GLY A 68 -15.27 1.74 -11.12
C GLY A 68 -15.16 2.06 -9.62
N LEU A 69 -14.11 1.57 -8.95
CA LEU A 69 -13.92 1.79 -7.51
C LEU A 69 -13.41 3.20 -7.19
N GLU A 70 -12.94 3.97 -8.19
CA GLU A 70 -12.48 5.35 -8.01
C GLU A 70 -13.57 6.28 -7.43
N ASN A 71 -14.84 5.95 -7.66
CA ASN A 71 -15.98 6.72 -7.15
C ASN A 71 -16.49 6.22 -5.79
N SER A 72 -16.07 5.03 -5.36
CA SER A 72 -16.60 4.36 -4.17
C SER A 72 -15.59 4.15 -3.06
N LEU A 73 -14.30 4.15 -3.39
CA LEU A 73 -13.20 4.02 -2.44
C LEU A 73 -12.40 5.32 -2.33
N LYS A 74 -11.86 5.53 -1.14
CA LYS A 74 -10.91 6.58 -0.80
C LYS A 74 -9.72 5.98 -0.07
N MET A 75 -8.65 6.75 -0.01
CA MET A 75 -7.46 6.39 0.75
C MET A 75 -7.04 7.51 1.68
N ASP A 76 -6.80 7.19 2.95
CA ASP A 76 -6.07 8.07 3.86
C ASP A 76 -4.62 7.60 3.96
N ILE A 77 -3.67 8.48 3.67
CA ILE A 77 -2.24 8.29 3.90
C ILE A 77 -1.91 8.93 5.25
N GLN A 78 -1.43 8.13 6.19
CA GLN A 78 -1.26 8.52 7.59
C GLN A 78 0.20 8.39 8.02
N ALA A 79 0.74 9.43 8.66
CA ALA A 79 2.08 9.43 9.25
C ALA A 79 2.04 10.18 10.59
N GLY A 80 2.26 9.47 11.70
CA GLY A 80 2.10 10.02 13.04
C GLY A 80 0.67 10.55 13.27
N ASN A 81 0.53 11.85 13.54
CA ASN A 81 -0.76 12.52 13.73
C ASN A 81 -1.25 13.28 12.48
N LYS A 82 -0.62 13.06 11.33
CA LYS A 82 -0.96 13.69 10.06
C LYS A 82 -1.71 12.71 9.18
N THR A 83 -2.69 13.23 8.44
CA THR A 83 -3.47 12.48 7.48
C THR A 83 -3.59 13.31 6.20
N LEU A 84 -3.27 12.69 5.08
CA LEU A 84 -3.57 13.16 3.74
C LEU A 84 -4.69 12.27 3.20
N THR A 85 -5.90 12.82 3.08
CA THR A 85 -7.03 12.14 2.44
C THR A 85 -6.93 12.32 0.93
N SER A 86 -7.05 11.21 0.22
CA SER A 86 -6.97 11.12 -1.22
C SER A 86 -8.23 10.48 -1.79
N ASP A 87 -8.82 11.12 -2.79
CA ASP A 87 -9.64 10.40 -3.75
C ASP A 87 -8.74 9.47 -4.57
N LEU A 88 -9.29 8.38 -5.09
CA LEU A 88 -8.55 7.46 -5.95
C LEU A 88 -8.82 7.81 -7.42
N GLU A 89 -7.79 7.75 -8.25
CA GLU A 89 -7.91 7.92 -9.70
C GLU A 89 -7.53 6.63 -10.42
N PRO A 90 -8.20 6.24 -11.51
CA PRO A 90 -7.76 5.10 -12.31
C PRO A 90 -6.36 5.32 -12.88
N ALA A 91 -5.46 4.35 -12.68
CA ALA A 91 -4.12 4.41 -13.24
C ALA A 91 -4.17 4.35 -14.79
N PHE A 92 -3.37 5.19 -15.45
CA PHE A 92 -3.45 5.32 -16.90
C PHE A 92 -3.06 4.02 -17.60
N GLY A 93 -3.98 3.48 -18.42
CA GLY A 93 -3.75 2.27 -19.19
C GLY A 93 -3.77 0.96 -18.38
N LYS A 94 -4.04 1.01 -17.08
CA LYS A 94 -4.11 -0.17 -16.20
C LYS A 94 -5.54 -0.36 -15.66
N LEU A 95 -6.21 -1.44 -16.05
CA LEU A 95 -7.56 -1.74 -15.56
C LEU A 95 -7.52 -2.30 -14.13
N GLY A 96 -8.44 -1.85 -13.28
CA GLY A 96 -8.57 -2.28 -11.89
C GLY A 96 -7.42 -1.83 -11.00
N VAL A 97 -6.67 -0.83 -11.45
CA VAL A 97 -5.56 -0.22 -10.73
C VAL A 97 -5.91 1.24 -10.48
N TYR A 98 -5.66 1.69 -9.25
CA TYR A 98 -6.03 3.01 -8.78
C TYR A 98 -4.85 3.66 -8.06
N GLU A 99 -4.67 4.95 -8.28
CA GLU A 99 -3.60 5.73 -7.69
C GLU A 99 -4.16 6.72 -6.67
N SER A 100 -3.46 6.87 -5.55
CA SER A 100 -3.65 8.02 -4.66
C SER A 100 -3.06 9.28 -5.29
N GLN A 101 -3.39 10.41 -4.67
CA GLN A 101 -2.71 11.68 -4.85
C GLN A 101 -1.22 11.50 -4.60
N THR A 102 -0.42 12.14 -5.45
CA THR A 102 1.03 12.25 -5.27
C THR A 102 1.37 12.98 -3.97
N PHE A 103 2.34 12.45 -3.23
CA PHE A 103 2.94 13.09 -2.08
C PHE A 103 4.45 12.89 -2.04
N TYR A 104 5.09 13.57 -1.09
CA TYR A 104 6.54 13.56 -0.89
C TYR A 104 6.80 13.28 0.60
N PRO A 105 7.29 12.10 0.98
CA PRO A 105 7.63 11.78 2.36
C PRO A 105 8.67 12.77 2.87
N THR A 106 8.36 13.56 3.88
CA THR A 106 9.30 14.61 4.34
C THR A 106 10.21 14.15 5.46
N ILE A 107 9.91 13.00 6.07
CA ILE A 107 10.67 12.38 7.17
C ILE A 107 10.67 10.85 7.02
N PRO A 108 11.75 10.17 7.45
CA PRO A 108 11.80 8.71 7.45
C PRO A 108 10.96 8.17 8.61
N THR A 109 9.74 7.71 8.33
CA THR A 109 8.81 7.25 9.37
C THR A 109 7.88 6.17 8.85
N SER A 110 7.12 5.57 9.76
CA SER A 110 6.08 4.62 9.38
C SER A 110 4.87 5.34 8.80
N TYR A 111 4.35 4.78 7.71
CA TYR A 111 3.13 5.21 7.04
C TYR A 111 2.08 4.10 7.16
N SER A 112 0.83 4.52 7.24
CA SER A 112 -0.33 3.64 7.13
C SER A 112 -1.25 4.15 6.04
N PHE A 113 -1.80 3.24 5.26
CA PHE A 113 -2.64 3.49 4.11
C PHE A 113 -4.00 2.86 4.39
N ARG A 114 -4.96 3.68 4.77
CA ARG A 114 -6.32 3.22 5.07
C ARG A 114 -7.16 3.34 3.82
N VAL A 115 -7.61 2.21 3.28
CA VAL A 115 -8.52 2.15 2.13
C VAL A 115 -9.93 1.91 2.66
N TYR A 116 -10.86 2.80 2.32
CA TYR A 116 -12.23 2.73 2.84
C TYR A 116 -13.28 3.21 1.84
N GLY A 117 -14.51 2.73 2.01
CA GLY A 117 -15.64 3.07 1.16
C GLY A 117 -16.53 1.85 0.91
N GLU A 118 -17.04 1.68 -0.31
CA GLU A 118 -17.88 0.55 -0.66
C GLU A 118 -17.34 -0.24 -1.84
N ILE A 119 -17.44 -1.57 -1.76
CA ILE A 119 -17.17 -2.51 -2.86
C ILE A 119 -18.44 -3.32 -3.06
N ASN A 120 -19.10 -3.16 -4.23
CA ASN A 120 -20.36 -3.82 -4.55
C ASN A 120 -21.46 -3.62 -3.47
N GLY A 121 -21.54 -2.42 -2.88
CA GLY A 121 -22.52 -2.05 -1.85
C GLY A 121 -22.18 -2.54 -0.43
N THR A 122 -21.04 -3.21 -0.24
CA THR A 122 -20.56 -3.63 1.08
C THR A 122 -19.46 -2.69 1.56
N GLN A 123 -19.59 -2.22 2.80
CA GLN A 123 -18.65 -1.30 3.43
C GLN A 123 -17.29 -1.98 3.67
N PHE A 124 -16.26 -1.43 3.03
CA PHE A 124 -14.87 -1.85 3.15
C PHE A 124 -14.09 -0.78 3.91
N ASN A 125 -13.23 -1.21 4.83
CA ASN A 125 -12.34 -0.34 5.58
C ASN A 125 -11.20 -1.18 6.16
N ASP A 126 -10.05 -1.16 5.52
CA ASP A 126 -8.84 -1.83 5.99
C ASP A 126 -7.64 -0.89 5.95
N THR A 127 -6.60 -1.20 6.72
CA THR A 127 -5.38 -0.40 6.82
C THR A 127 -4.16 -1.26 6.56
N PHE A 128 -3.40 -0.85 5.54
CA PHE A 128 -2.09 -1.37 5.21
C PHE A 128 -1.03 -0.49 5.86
N GLY A 129 0.14 -1.02 6.14
CA GLY A 129 1.19 -0.24 6.79
C GLY A 129 2.56 -0.69 6.37
N CYS A 130 3.43 0.28 6.12
CA CYS A 130 4.85 -0.03 5.98
C CYS A 130 5.44 -0.39 7.34
N ASN A 131 6.34 -1.37 7.35
CA ASN A 131 6.99 -1.83 8.57
C ASN A 131 8.51 -1.56 8.46
N PRO A 132 9.08 -0.65 9.26
CA PRO A 132 10.49 -0.29 9.15
C PRO A 132 11.44 -1.39 9.68
N ILE A 133 10.92 -2.44 10.33
CA ILE A 133 11.71 -3.55 10.89
C ILE A 133 11.66 -4.78 9.97
N MET A 134 10.46 -5.14 9.51
CA MET A 134 10.28 -6.34 8.69
C MET A 134 10.23 -6.04 7.19
N GLY A 135 9.91 -4.81 6.79
CA GLY A 135 9.80 -4.40 5.39
C GLY A 135 8.99 -5.40 4.56
N GLU A 136 9.55 -5.74 3.41
CA GLU A 136 9.08 -6.77 2.46
C GLU A 136 9.15 -8.21 3.00
N ASP A 137 9.98 -8.48 4.02
CA ASP A 137 10.20 -9.81 4.61
C ASP A 137 9.13 -10.21 5.63
N ALA A 138 8.00 -9.49 5.66
CA ALA A 138 6.88 -9.83 6.53
C ALA A 138 6.38 -11.27 6.24
N PRO A 139 6.29 -12.14 7.26
CA PRO A 139 5.88 -13.52 7.06
C PRO A 139 4.42 -13.58 6.56
N PRO A 140 4.10 -14.53 5.65
CA PRO A 140 2.73 -14.67 5.17
C PRO A 140 1.79 -15.08 6.32
N ASP A 141 0.57 -14.56 6.27
CA ASP A 141 -0.50 -14.86 7.21
C ASP A 141 -1.69 -15.45 6.45
N ASN A 142 -1.98 -16.73 6.70
CA ASN A 142 -3.10 -17.46 6.09
C ASN A 142 -4.31 -17.56 7.04
N SER A 143 -4.36 -16.75 8.10
CA SER A 143 -5.49 -16.72 9.01
C SER A 143 -6.67 -15.97 8.40
N THR A 144 -7.89 -16.40 8.76
CA THR A 144 -9.10 -15.63 8.47
C THR A 144 -9.31 -14.60 9.57
N ILE A 145 -9.25 -13.33 9.22
CA ILE A 145 -9.48 -12.19 10.11
C ILE A 145 -10.75 -11.47 9.66
N LYS A 146 -11.68 -11.28 10.59
CA LYS A 146 -12.86 -10.44 10.35
C LYS A 146 -12.45 -8.97 10.39
N ILE A 147 -12.64 -8.26 9.28
CA ILE A 147 -12.34 -6.83 9.17
C ILE A 147 -13.56 -6.01 9.56
N SER A 148 -14.73 -6.35 9.02
CA SER A 148 -16.00 -5.68 9.31
C SER A 148 -17.18 -6.65 9.10
N ASN A 149 -18.42 -6.14 9.06
CA ASN A 149 -19.56 -6.97 8.66
C ASN A 149 -19.40 -7.36 7.19
N GLU A 150 -19.55 -8.65 6.88
CA GLU A 150 -19.42 -9.19 5.51
C GLU A 150 -18.04 -9.02 4.85
N VAL A 151 -17.01 -8.59 5.59
CA VAL A 151 -15.63 -8.47 5.10
C VAL A 151 -14.69 -9.29 5.97
N GLU A 152 -14.00 -10.24 5.34
CA GLU A 152 -12.98 -11.07 5.95
C GLU A 152 -11.71 -11.05 5.11
N ARG A 153 -10.55 -10.84 5.73
CA ARG A 153 -9.25 -11.13 5.12
C ARG A 153 -8.97 -12.62 5.29
N LYS A 154 -8.64 -13.32 4.22
CA LYS A 154 -8.39 -14.77 4.20
C LYS A 154 -6.90 -15.11 4.15
N ALA A 155 -6.11 -14.22 3.58
CA ALA A 155 -4.66 -14.34 3.51
C ALA A 155 -4.01 -12.97 3.31
N LEU A 156 -2.75 -12.85 3.70
CA LEU A 156 -1.88 -11.70 3.56
C LEU A 156 -0.46 -12.19 3.24
N THR A 157 0.21 -11.56 2.28
CA THR A 157 1.61 -11.82 1.95
C THR A 157 2.30 -10.55 1.49
N GLY A 158 3.63 -10.56 1.47
CA GLY A 158 4.45 -9.39 1.18
C GLY A 158 4.41 -8.35 2.31
N GLY A 159 5.08 -7.23 2.05
CA GLY A 159 5.17 -6.11 2.97
C GLY A 159 5.34 -4.81 2.20
N LEU A 160 5.35 -3.70 2.93
CA LEU A 160 5.59 -2.38 2.38
C LEU A 160 6.84 -1.82 3.06
N ASP A 161 7.79 -1.37 2.26
CA ASP A 161 8.96 -0.67 2.76
C ASP A 161 8.60 0.77 3.12
N CYS A 162 9.13 1.26 4.26
CA CYS A 162 8.90 2.64 4.66
C CYS A 162 9.89 3.58 3.97
N PRO A 163 9.47 4.82 3.66
CA PRO A 163 10.39 5.83 3.17
C PRO A 163 11.60 5.99 4.08
N ALA A 164 12.79 5.89 3.49
CA ALA A 164 14.06 5.93 4.20
C ALA A 164 14.82 7.25 3.98
N ASP A 165 15.85 7.48 4.79
CA ASP A 165 16.76 8.59 4.54
C ASP A 165 17.49 8.43 3.21
N ARG A 166 17.68 9.55 2.52
CA ARG A 166 18.46 9.60 1.29
C ARG A 166 19.95 9.70 1.60
N VAL A 167 20.74 8.86 0.94
CA VAL A 167 22.21 8.94 0.98
C VAL A 167 22.69 9.98 -0.04
N GLY A 168 23.29 11.07 0.44
CA GLY A 168 23.87 12.10 -0.42
C GLY A 168 25.30 11.78 -0.83
N PHE A 169 25.64 12.10 -2.09
CA PHE A 169 27.01 12.07 -2.61
C PHE A 169 27.14 13.04 -3.80
N PRO A 170 28.27 13.78 -3.95
CA PRO A 170 29.44 13.81 -3.09
C PRO A 170 29.23 14.56 -1.76
N GLU A 171 28.19 15.39 -1.70
CA GLU A 171 27.79 16.10 -0.50
C GLU A 171 26.71 15.33 0.26
N PRO A 172 26.66 15.43 1.60
CA PRO A 172 25.57 14.88 2.38
C PRO A 172 24.21 15.42 1.90
N TYR A 173 23.20 14.57 1.97
CA TYR A 173 21.84 14.98 1.68
C TYR A 173 21.26 15.76 2.87
N ILE A 174 20.50 16.81 2.59
CA ILE A 174 19.65 17.49 3.58
C ILE A 174 18.23 17.49 3.05
N SER A 175 17.28 17.01 3.84
CA SER A 175 15.88 17.00 3.45
C SER A 175 15.33 18.42 3.35
N GLN A 176 14.29 18.62 2.55
CA GLN A 176 13.60 19.91 2.48
C GLN A 176 13.01 20.30 3.85
N PHE A 177 12.57 19.30 4.63
CA PHE A 177 12.10 19.47 5.99
C PHE A 177 13.18 20.02 6.93
N ASP A 178 14.37 19.40 6.94
CA ASP A 178 15.47 19.82 7.79
C ASP A 178 15.99 21.21 7.41
N LEU A 179 16.05 21.50 6.10
CA LEU A 179 16.40 22.83 5.61
C LEU A 179 15.40 23.88 6.11
N ALA A 180 14.09 23.63 5.96
CA ALA A 180 13.05 24.55 6.41
C ALA A 180 13.11 24.78 7.93
N LYS A 181 13.34 23.72 8.70
CA LYS A 181 13.52 23.79 10.16
C LYS A 181 14.70 24.70 10.52
N SER A 182 15.86 24.47 9.90
CA SER A 182 17.09 25.25 10.16
C SER A 182 16.94 26.74 9.82
N LEU A 183 16.19 27.07 8.77
CA LEU A 183 15.93 28.46 8.37
C LEU A 183 14.98 29.18 9.33
N ASN A 184 14.01 28.47 9.89
CA ASN A 184 13.06 29.04 10.85
C ASN A 184 13.67 29.23 12.24
N GLU A 185 14.53 28.32 12.69
CA GLU A 185 15.27 28.46 13.96
C GLU A 185 16.22 29.67 13.94
N LYS A 186 16.82 30.00 12.79
CA LYS A 186 17.70 31.17 12.64
C LYS A 186 16.96 32.52 12.56
N ARG A 187 15.62 32.51 12.46
CA ARG A 187 14.78 33.71 12.41
C ARG A 187 14.18 34.08 13.77
N GLN A 188 14.39 33.27 14.79
CA GLN A 188 14.03 33.54 16.20
C GLN A 188 15.24 34.11 16.95
#